data_AF-A0A245ZRB8-F1
#
_entry.id   AF-A0A245ZRB8-F1
#
_cell.length_a   1.000
_cell.length_b   1.000
_cell.length_c   1.000
_cell.angle_alpha   90.00
_cell.angle_beta   90.00
_cell.angle_gamma   90.00
#
_symmetry.space_group_name_H-M   'P 1'
#
loop_
_entity.id
_entity.type
_entity.pdbx_description
1 polymer ?
#
loop_
_entity_poly.entity_id
_entity_poly.type
_entity_poly.pdbx_seq_one_letter_code
_entity_poly.pdbx_strand_id
1 'polypeptide(L)'
;MTTIAEARTSWTATAKFTPGSYIKARRTAQLLSLQDVAARIATHPHVPEHDRVAWLERIEADQVPASIHTIDALRSVFRFDRSVLDSLAAIARGERDLIHTPRICRVCACSWRCPCSREREECAWVEGQDLCTACEPLAGSQPESVPAQDAAA
;
A
#
# COMPACT_ATOMS: atom_id res chain seq x y z
N MET A 1 -8.86 30.20 1.38
CA MET A 1 -9.80 29.23 0.79
C MET A 1 -9.05 28.49 -0.30
N THR A 2 -8.54 27.30 0.00
CA THR A 2 -7.78 26.49 -0.96
C THR A 2 -8.70 26.06 -2.10
N THR A 3 -8.28 26.27 -3.34
CA THR A 3 -9.12 25.90 -4.50
C THR A 3 -9.19 24.38 -4.65
N ILE A 4 -10.30 23.85 -5.20
CA ILE A 4 -10.45 22.42 -5.50
C ILE A 4 -9.31 21.92 -6.40
N ALA A 5 -8.73 22.79 -7.23
CA ALA A 5 -7.57 22.51 -8.07
C ALA A 5 -6.28 22.29 -7.26
N GLU A 6 -5.94 23.18 -6.31
CA GLU A 6 -4.76 23.02 -5.44
C GLU A 6 -4.84 21.80 -4.52
N ALA A 7 -6.03 21.49 -3.99
CA ALA A 7 -6.25 20.29 -3.19
C ALA A 7 -5.95 19.01 -4.00
N ARG A 8 -6.25 19.00 -5.31
CA ARG A 8 -6.01 17.87 -6.21
C ARG A 8 -4.53 17.70 -6.57
N THR A 9 -3.74 18.78 -6.61
CA THR A 9 -2.29 18.72 -6.87
C THR A 9 -1.52 18.12 -5.69
N SER A 10 -2.05 18.19 -4.46
CA SER A 10 -1.45 17.52 -3.30
C SER A 10 -1.60 15.99 -3.34
N TRP A 11 -2.59 15.46 -4.08
CA TRP A 11 -2.89 14.02 -4.18
C TRP A 11 -2.09 13.29 -5.27
N THR A 12 -1.32 14.01 -6.07
CA THR A 12 -0.53 13.43 -7.17
C THR A 12 0.62 12.53 -6.69
N ALA A 13 0.97 12.51 -5.40
CA ALA A 13 1.97 11.59 -4.86
C ALA A 13 1.45 10.14 -4.71
N THR A 14 0.12 9.98 -4.71
CA THR A 14 -0.56 8.68 -4.78
C THR A 14 -0.17 7.86 -6.03
N ALA A 15 0.31 8.52 -7.10
CA ALA A 15 0.80 7.91 -8.34
C ALA A 15 2.02 6.98 -8.17
N LYS A 16 2.59 6.86 -6.97
CA LYS A 16 3.70 5.93 -6.69
C LYS A 16 3.29 4.47 -6.53
N PHE A 17 2.02 4.19 -6.23
CA PHE A 17 1.60 2.81 -6.06
C PHE A 17 1.26 2.15 -7.39
N THR A 18 1.90 1.03 -7.64
CA THR A 18 1.42 -0.03 -8.55
C THR A 18 0.42 -0.94 -7.82
N PRO A 19 -0.39 -1.75 -8.53
CA PRO A 19 -1.24 -2.75 -7.89
C PRO A 19 -0.51 -3.66 -6.89
N GLY A 20 0.65 -4.20 -7.27
CA GLY A 20 1.47 -5.07 -6.44
C GLY A 20 2.04 -4.36 -5.22
N SER A 21 2.62 -3.17 -5.40
CA SER A 21 3.15 -2.39 -4.27
C SER A 21 2.05 -1.90 -3.31
N TYR A 22 0.83 -1.65 -3.79
CA TYR A 22 -0.34 -1.38 -2.96
C TYR A 22 -0.69 -2.58 -2.07
N ILE A 23 -0.79 -3.78 -2.64
CA ILE A 23 -1.05 -5.03 -1.90
C ILE A 23 0.04 -5.24 -0.84
N LYS A 24 1.31 -5.07 -1.22
CA LYS A 24 2.46 -5.17 -0.32
C LYS A 24 2.35 -4.22 0.86
N ALA A 25 2.12 -2.92 0.60
CA ALA A 25 2.02 -1.91 1.65
C ALA A 25 0.85 -2.18 2.61
N ARG A 26 -0.28 -2.68 2.10
CA ARG A 26 -1.44 -3.05 2.95
C ARG A 26 -1.16 -4.28 3.81
N ARG A 27 -0.44 -5.27 3.28
CA ARG A 27 -0.01 -6.45 4.03
C ARG A 27 0.97 -6.05 5.14
N THR A 28 2.01 -5.30 4.81
CA THR A 28 3.05 -4.91 5.78
C THR A 28 2.52 -3.98 6.86
N ALA A 29 1.57 -3.08 6.53
CA ALA A 29 0.90 -2.23 7.51
C ALA A 29 0.07 -3.01 8.54
N GLN A 30 -0.33 -4.25 8.22
CA GLN A 30 -1.01 -5.17 9.14
C GLN A 30 -0.04 -6.18 9.77
N LEU A 31 1.27 -5.94 9.65
CA LEU A 31 2.35 -6.74 10.23
C LEU A 31 2.33 -8.21 9.80
N LEU A 32 1.87 -8.47 8.57
CA LEU A 32 1.85 -9.83 8.02
C LEU A 32 3.07 -10.04 7.12
N SER A 33 3.77 -11.14 7.31
CA SER A 33 4.76 -11.64 6.36
C SER A 33 4.09 -12.31 5.15
N LEU A 34 4.86 -12.63 4.11
CA LEU A 34 4.34 -13.43 2.99
C LEU A 34 4.04 -14.86 3.43
N GLN A 35 4.84 -15.40 4.36
CA GLN A 35 4.63 -16.71 4.98
C GLN A 35 3.29 -16.74 5.73
N ASP A 36 2.99 -15.72 6.53
CA ASP A 36 1.71 -15.62 7.24
C ASP A 36 0.51 -15.65 6.28
N VAL A 37 0.64 -14.97 5.14
CA VAL A 37 -0.41 -14.94 4.12
C VAL A 37 -0.51 -16.28 3.39
N ALA A 38 0.63 -16.84 2.97
CA ALA A 38 0.67 -18.12 2.25
C ALA A 38 0.16 -19.28 3.11
N ALA A 39 0.34 -19.25 4.42
CA ALA A 39 -0.20 -20.25 5.34
C ALA A 39 -1.73 -20.16 5.49
N ARG A 40 -2.32 -18.98 5.24
CA ARG A 40 -3.77 -18.72 5.43
C ARG A 40 -4.59 -18.80 4.15
N ILE A 41 -3.96 -18.75 2.98
CA ILE A 41 -4.64 -18.89 1.68
C ILE A 41 -4.67 -20.35 1.28
N ALA A 42 -5.88 -20.90 1.16
CA ALA A 42 -6.10 -22.21 0.55
C ALA A 42 -6.07 -22.12 -0.97
N THR A 43 -5.47 -23.13 -1.63
CA THR A 43 -5.49 -23.27 -3.10
C THR A 43 -6.10 -24.60 -3.51
N HIS A 44 -6.76 -24.63 -4.67
CA HIS A 44 -7.26 -25.86 -5.29
C HIS A 44 -6.83 -25.91 -6.77
N PRO A 45 -6.05 -26.92 -7.20
CA PRO A 45 -5.45 -27.98 -6.38
C PRO A 45 -4.49 -27.43 -5.31
N HIS A 46 -4.13 -28.27 -4.33
CA HIS A 46 -3.19 -27.87 -3.29
C HIS A 46 -1.83 -27.52 -3.91
N VAL A 47 -1.28 -26.38 -3.52
CA VAL A 47 0.05 -25.89 -3.92
C VAL A 47 0.90 -25.82 -2.65
N PRO A 48 2.16 -26.28 -2.65
CA PRO A 48 3.04 -26.14 -1.49
C PRO A 48 3.19 -24.68 -1.03
N GLU A 49 3.41 -24.47 0.27
CA GLU A 49 3.48 -23.11 0.83
C GLU A 49 4.58 -22.24 0.21
N HIS A 50 5.78 -22.81 -0.03
CA HIS A 50 6.90 -22.08 -0.64
C HIS A 50 6.57 -21.57 -2.05
N ASP A 51 5.83 -22.36 -2.84
CA ASP A 51 5.37 -21.94 -4.17
C ASP A 51 4.32 -20.83 -4.07
N ARG A 52 3.45 -20.87 -3.06
CA ARG A 52 2.50 -19.77 -2.78
C ARG A 52 3.24 -18.49 -2.38
N VAL A 53 4.28 -18.58 -1.54
CA VAL A 53 5.12 -17.43 -1.18
C VAL A 53 5.76 -16.82 -2.43
N ALA A 54 6.46 -17.62 -3.25
CA ALA A 54 7.07 -17.15 -4.48
C ALA A 54 6.06 -16.55 -5.46
N TRP A 55 4.84 -17.09 -5.51
CA TRP A 55 3.76 -16.50 -6.30
C TRP A 55 3.29 -15.15 -5.76
N LEU A 56 3.11 -15.01 -4.45
CA LEU A 56 2.76 -13.73 -3.82
C LEU A 56 3.86 -12.67 -4.01
N GLU A 57 5.14 -13.05 -3.96
CA GLU A 57 6.25 -12.13 -4.27
C GLU A 57 6.16 -11.57 -5.69
N ARG A 58 5.85 -12.42 -6.67
CA ARG A 58 5.67 -12.00 -8.07
C ARG A 58 4.45 -11.09 -8.25
N ILE A 59 3.37 -11.32 -7.50
CA ILE A 59 2.21 -10.41 -7.49
C ILE A 59 2.60 -9.05 -6.91
N GLU A 60 3.27 -9.02 -5.75
CA GLU A 60 3.68 -7.77 -5.10
C GLU A 60 4.74 -6.98 -5.88
N ALA A 61 5.49 -7.66 -6.75
CA ALA A 61 6.43 -7.06 -7.68
C ALA A 61 5.80 -6.72 -9.05
N ASP A 62 4.48 -6.87 -9.21
CA ASP A 62 3.75 -6.66 -10.47
C ASP A 62 4.27 -7.51 -11.65
N GLN A 63 4.97 -8.61 -11.39
CA GLN A 63 5.46 -9.53 -12.42
C GLN A 63 4.35 -10.43 -12.95
N VAL A 64 3.33 -10.68 -12.14
CA VAL A 64 2.10 -11.37 -12.55
C VAL A 64 0.89 -10.64 -11.99
N PRO A 65 -0.21 -10.50 -12.74
CA PRO A 65 -1.42 -9.86 -12.23
C PRO A 65 -2.11 -10.74 -11.18
N ALA A 66 -2.72 -10.11 -10.17
CA ALA A 66 -3.61 -10.79 -9.25
C ALA A 66 -4.97 -11.05 -9.93
N SER A 67 -5.39 -12.31 -9.99
CA SER A 67 -6.74 -12.66 -10.48
C SER A 67 -7.82 -12.24 -9.49
N ILE A 68 -9.09 -12.20 -9.91
CA ILE A 68 -10.21 -11.91 -9.00
C ILE A 68 -10.28 -12.90 -7.82
N HIS A 69 -10.04 -14.19 -8.07
CA HIS A 69 -10.01 -15.21 -7.02
C HIS A 69 -8.83 -15.01 -6.07
N THR A 70 -7.67 -14.59 -6.59
CA THR A 70 -6.51 -14.21 -5.78
C THR A 70 -6.83 -13.02 -4.89
N ILE A 71 -7.48 -11.98 -5.44
CA ILE A 71 -7.88 -10.78 -4.69
C ILE A 71 -8.83 -11.17 -3.56
N ASP A 72 -9.85 -11.98 -3.84
CA ASP A 72 -10.80 -12.40 -2.82
C ASP A 72 -10.14 -13.27 -1.74
N ALA A 73 -9.21 -14.17 -2.11
CA ALA A 73 -8.40 -14.93 -1.17
C ALA A 73 -7.53 -14.03 -0.27
N LEU A 74 -6.85 -13.02 -0.85
CA LEU A 74 -6.06 -12.06 -0.07
C LEU A 74 -6.93 -11.25 0.90
N ARG A 75 -8.12 -10.83 0.48
CA ARG A 75 -9.08 -10.08 1.33
C ARG A 75 -9.61 -10.89 2.50
N SER A 76 -9.59 -12.22 2.41
CA SER A 76 -9.93 -13.10 3.54
C SER A 76 -8.86 -13.09 4.63
N VAL A 77 -7.63 -12.70 4.30
CA VAL A 77 -6.48 -12.71 5.22
C VAL A 77 -6.17 -11.32 5.78
N PHE A 78 -6.25 -10.27 4.96
CA PHE A 78 -5.97 -8.90 5.39
C PHE A 78 -6.79 -7.87 4.64
N ARG A 79 -7.00 -6.71 5.28
CA ARG A 79 -7.89 -5.66 4.77
C ARG A 79 -7.19 -4.77 3.76
N PHE A 80 -7.80 -4.56 2.60
CA PHE A 80 -7.46 -3.52 1.64
C PHE A 80 -8.70 -3.08 0.84
N ASP A 81 -8.61 -1.92 0.20
CA ASP A 81 -9.68 -1.33 -0.58
C ASP A 81 -9.62 -1.83 -2.02
N ARG A 82 -10.58 -2.68 -2.40
CA ARG A 82 -10.68 -3.22 -3.75
C ARG A 82 -10.85 -2.14 -4.81
N SER A 83 -11.57 -1.05 -4.51
CA SER A 83 -11.80 0.02 -5.49
C SER A 83 -10.52 0.80 -5.82
N VAL A 84 -9.61 0.91 -4.84
CA VAL A 84 -8.25 1.43 -5.05
C VAL A 84 -7.46 0.48 -5.93
N LEU A 85 -7.43 -0.82 -5.61
CA LEU A 85 -6.72 -1.80 -6.41
C LEU A 85 -7.20 -1.83 -7.87
N ASP A 86 -8.52 -1.80 -8.09
CA ASP A 86 -9.12 -1.77 -9.43
C ASP A 86 -8.72 -0.48 -10.18
N SER A 87 -8.70 0.67 -9.50
CA SER A 87 -8.27 1.94 -10.09
C SER A 87 -6.78 1.92 -10.47
N LEU A 88 -5.91 1.41 -9.60
CA LEU A 88 -4.49 1.25 -9.87
C LEU A 88 -4.23 0.28 -11.01
N ALA A 89 -5.01 -0.80 -11.11
CA ALA A 89 -4.89 -1.76 -12.20
C ALA A 89 -5.33 -1.16 -13.55
N ALA A 90 -6.39 -0.36 -13.58
CA ALA A 90 -6.81 0.36 -14.79
C ALA A 90 -5.76 1.39 -15.23
N ILE A 91 -5.17 2.12 -14.27
CA ILE A 91 -4.07 3.06 -14.52
C ILE A 91 -2.85 2.32 -15.10
N ALA A 92 -2.46 1.20 -14.51
CA ALA A 92 -1.32 0.41 -14.97
C ALA A 92 -1.50 -0.12 -16.41
N ARG A 93 -2.74 -0.32 -16.86
CA ARG A 93 -3.09 -0.70 -18.24
C ARG A 93 -3.28 0.51 -19.19
N GLY A 94 -3.17 1.73 -18.71
CA GLY A 94 -3.43 2.95 -19.49
C GLY A 94 -4.92 3.20 -19.79
N GLU A 95 -5.83 2.53 -19.07
CA GLU A 95 -7.28 2.65 -19.24
C GLU A 95 -7.88 3.80 -18.41
N ARG A 96 -7.07 4.41 -17.54
CA ARG A 96 -7.49 5.45 -16.60
C ARG A 96 -6.33 6.40 -16.30
N ASP A 97 -6.63 7.69 -16.22
CA ASP A 97 -5.65 8.69 -15.82
C ASP A 97 -5.34 8.66 -14.32
N LEU A 98 -4.09 8.99 -13.95
CA LEU A 98 -3.61 9.05 -12.57
C LEU A 98 -4.45 9.97 -11.67
N ILE A 99 -5.06 11.02 -12.24
CA ILE A 99 -5.93 11.96 -11.52
C ILE A 99 -7.19 11.31 -10.95
N HIS A 100 -7.54 10.11 -11.42
CA HIS A 100 -8.68 9.33 -10.94
C HIS A 100 -8.30 8.28 -9.88
N THR A 101 -7.06 8.29 -9.39
CA THR A 101 -6.67 7.47 -8.24
C THR A 101 -7.31 8.05 -6.97
N PRO A 102 -8.00 7.24 -6.15
CA PRO A 102 -8.43 7.68 -4.83
C PRO A 102 -7.22 8.11 -4.00
N ARG A 103 -7.34 9.07 -3.08
CA ARG A 103 -6.23 9.43 -2.18
C ARG A 103 -5.79 8.22 -1.34
N ILE A 104 -4.49 7.94 -1.33
CA ILE A 104 -3.88 6.83 -0.59
C ILE A 104 -2.76 7.35 0.31
N CYS A 105 -2.65 6.84 1.55
CA CYS A 105 -1.52 7.15 2.40
C CYS A 105 -0.22 6.58 1.81
N ARG A 106 0.77 7.44 1.58
CA ARG A 106 2.09 7.08 1.02
C ARG A 106 2.90 6.08 1.83
N VAL A 107 2.51 5.77 3.07
CA VAL A 107 3.20 4.84 3.98
C VAL A 107 2.47 3.50 4.07
N CYS A 108 1.23 3.50 4.58
CA CYS A 108 0.48 2.26 4.85
C CYS A 108 -0.56 1.90 3.78
N ALA A 109 -0.62 2.68 2.70
CA ALA A 109 -1.57 2.51 1.62
C ALA A 109 -3.07 2.55 2.02
N CYS A 110 -3.44 3.12 3.17
CA CYS A 110 -4.86 3.27 3.53
C CYS A 110 -5.60 4.27 2.65
N SER A 111 -6.90 4.03 2.49
CA SER A 111 -7.84 4.92 1.81
C SER A 111 -8.95 5.30 2.78
N TRP A 112 -9.83 6.23 2.39
CA TRP A 112 -10.98 6.60 3.23
C TRP A 112 -11.94 5.44 3.50
N ARG A 113 -12.06 4.46 2.58
CA ARG A 113 -12.94 3.29 2.76
C ARG A 113 -12.29 2.16 3.54
N CYS A 114 -10.97 2.22 3.69
CA CYS A 114 -10.20 1.20 4.40
C CYS A 114 -9.13 1.87 5.28
N PRO A 115 -9.56 2.62 6.31
CA PRO A 115 -8.65 3.26 7.24
C PRO A 115 -7.77 2.20 7.91
N CYS A 116 -6.51 2.54 8.14
CA CYS A 116 -5.70 1.76 9.08
C CYS A 116 -6.06 2.18 10.51
N SER A 117 -5.65 1.38 11.48
CA SER A 117 -5.86 1.66 12.89
C SER A 117 -4.54 1.74 13.62
N ARG A 118 -4.39 2.71 14.51
CA ARG A 118 -3.30 2.80 15.49
C ARG A 118 -3.93 2.98 16.86
N GLU A 119 -3.46 2.23 17.86
CA GLU A 119 -3.99 2.33 19.23
C GLU A 119 -5.52 2.16 19.33
N ARG A 120 -6.09 1.34 18.43
CA ARG A 120 -7.53 1.06 18.28
C ARG A 120 -8.37 2.22 17.73
N GLU A 121 -7.75 3.30 17.27
CA GLU A 121 -8.44 4.40 16.59
C GLU A 121 -8.22 4.33 15.07
N GLU A 122 -9.28 4.60 14.31
CA GLU A 122 -9.18 4.71 12.85
C GLU A 122 -8.43 5.99 12.48
N CYS A 123 -7.51 5.88 11.51
CA CYS A 123 -6.76 7.04 11.06
C CYS A 123 -7.66 8.06 10.33
N ALA A 124 -7.30 9.34 10.43
CA ALA A 124 -7.79 10.39 9.57
C ALA A 124 -6.70 10.80 8.56
N TRP A 125 -7.00 11.77 7.71
CA TRP A 125 -6.00 12.37 6.82
C TRP A 125 -5.30 13.55 7.48
N VAL A 126 -3.98 13.62 7.34
CA VAL A 126 -3.22 14.83 7.64
C VAL A 126 -3.59 15.89 6.59
N GLU A 127 -3.77 17.13 7.04
CA GLU A 127 -4.15 18.23 6.14
C GLU A 127 -3.05 18.49 5.11
N GLY A 128 -3.44 18.62 3.84
CA GLY A 128 -2.53 18.92 2.73
C GLY A 128 -1.51 17.83 2.36
N GLN A 129 -1.55 16.63 2.96
CA GLN A 129 -0.54 15.59 2.74
C GLN A 129 -1.13 14.24 2.34
N ASP A 130 -0.50 13.48 1.45
CA ASP A 130 -0.86 12.07 1.19
C ASP A 130 -0.39 11.14 2.32
N LEU A 131 -0.84 11.44 3.54
CA LEU A 131 -0.43 10.81 4.79
C LEU A 131 -1.62 10.72 5.74
N CYS A 132 -1.79 9.57 6.39
CA CYS A 132 -2.79 9.42 7.43
C CYS A 132 -2.19 9.75 8.81
N THR A 133 -3.04 10.15 9.76
CA THR A 133 -2.63 10.52 11.13
C THR A 133 -1.92 9.38 11.86
N ALA A 134 -2.26 8.12 11.57
CA ALA A 134 -1.57 6.96 12.14
C ALA A 134 -0.09 6.85 11.70
N CYS A 135 0.21 7.30 10.47
CA CYS A 135 1.55 7.26 9.89
C CYS A 135 2.31 8.58 9.99
N GLU A 136 1.67 9.67 10.42
CA GLU A 136 2.32 10.97 10.61
C GLU A 136 3.59 10.90 11.47
N PRO A 137 3.61 10.21 12.62
CA PRO A 137 4.83 10.11 13.43
C PRO A 137 5.99 9.38 12.73
N LEU A 138 5.69 8.49 11.78
CA LEU A 138 6.70 7.71 11.04
C LEU A 138 7.33 8.51 9.89
N ALA A 139 6.64 9.54 9.41
CA ALA A 139 7.13 10.37 8.30
C ALA A 139 8.18 11.40 8.73
N GLY A 140 8.20 11.76 10.02
CA GLY A 140 9.17 12.72 10.60
C GLY A 140 10.48 12.09 11.09
N SER A 141 10.52 10.77 11.28
CA SER A 141 11.73 10.04 11.67
C SER A 141 12.61 9.72 10.45
N GLN A 142 13.32 10.72 9.93
CA GLN A 142 14.57 10.46 9.21
C GLN A 142 15.64 10.10 10.24
N PRO A 143 16.49 9.07 10.03
CA PRO A 143 17.69 8.93 10.84
C PRO A 143 18.56 10.16 10.57
N GLU A 144 18.73 10.99 11.60
CA GLU A 144 19.68 12.09 11.60
C GLU A 144 21.05 11.53 11.19
N SER A 145 21.51 11.92 10.01
CA SER A 145 22.82 11.53 9.49
C SER A 145 23.87 11.96 10.50
N VAL A 146 24.52 10.98 11.14
CA VAL A 146 25.72 11.20 11.96
C VAL A 146 26.72 11.98 11.11
N PRO A 147 27.13 13.19 11.50
CA PRO A 147 28.17 13.90 10.75
C PRO A 147 29.47 13.09 10.87
N ALA A 148 30.06 12.77 9.73
CA ALA A 148 31.40 12.22 9.65
C ALA A 148 32.35 13.19 10.37
N GLN A 149 32.86 12.78 11.52
CA GLN A 149 33.94 13.51 12.19
C GLN A 149 35.21 13.29 11.39
N ASP A 150 35.78 14.40 10.92
CA ASP A 150 37.13 14.50 10.37
C ASP A 150 38.13 13.78 11.26
N ALA A 151 38.75 12.73 10.73
CA ALA A 151 40.01 12.20 11.26
C ALA A 151 41.14 12.77 10.38
N ALA A 152 41.55 13.98 10.72
CA ALA A 152 42.89 14.46 10.39
C ALA A 152 43.86 13.92 11.45
N ALA A 153 44.79 13.06 11.03
CA ALA A 153 46.13 12.90 11.59
C ALA A 153 47.00 12.09 10.62
#